data_AF-A0A2Z6LVU4-F1
#
_entry.id   AF-A0A2Z6LVU4-F1
#
_cell.length_a   1.000
_cell.length_b   1.000
_cell.length_c   1.000
_cell.angle_alpha   90.00
_cell.angle_beta   90.00
_cell.angle_gamma   90.00
#
_symmetry.space_group_name_H-M   'P 1'
#
loop_
_entity.id
_entity.type
_entity.pdbx_description
1 polymer ?
#
loop_
_entity_poly.entity_id
_entity_poly.type
_entity_poly.pdbx_seq_one_letter_code
_entity_poly.pdbx_strand_id
1 'polypeptide(L)'
;MQVCRTIYGDDRTRLFIYYTVDNYGTGCYNLKCSGFVQTNRKIVLGGSIAPLSVYNGPQYDITLKIERHAKTGNWWLVFGNGNIVGYWPASLFRELKGEAYFAHFGGEVINLKTRGSHTTTQMGSGHFDTEGYRKAAYIRNMQVAVNSPNVWIDLPEPEYTMEKENCYAIKGRYSKSWGNYIYFGGPGKNADCP
;
A
#
# COMPACT_ATOMS: atom_id res chain seq x y z
N MET A 1 -4.00 0.13 1.83
CA MET A 1 -5.29 0.69 2.30
C MET A 1 -5.86 1.57 1.20
N GLN A 2 -7.18 1.73 1.11
CA GLN A 2 -7.82 2.53 0.05
C GLN A 2 -9.09 3.25 0.54
N VAL A 3 -9.39 4.39 -0.08
CA VAL A 3 -10.72 5.02 -0.09
C VAL A 3 -11.21 5.02 -1.54
N CYS A 4 -12.41 4.48 -1.81
CA CYS A 4 -12.95 4.40 -3.17
C CYS A 4 -14.49 4.43 -3.16
N ARG A 5 -15.08 5.61 -3.34
CA ARG A 5 -16.54 5.79 -3.36
C ARG A 5 -17.23 4.92 -4.42
N THR A 6 -16.65 4.79 -5.61
CA THR A 6 -17.23 4.00 -6.70
C THR A 6 -17.42 2.53 -6.33
N ILE A 7 -16.54 1.97 -5.50
CA ILE A 7 -16.61 0.57 -5.08
C ILE A 7 -17.43 0.40 -3.79
N TYR A 8 -17.31 1.33 -2.83
CA TYR A 8 -17.82 1.14 -1.47
C TYR A 8 -18.97 2.07 -1.07
N GLY A 9 -19.27 3.09 -1.85
CA GLY A 9 -20.32 4.08 -1.57
C GLY A 9 -20.02 5.07 -0.43
N ASP A 10 -18.81 5.02 0.15
CA ASP A 10 -18.39 5.87 1.27
C ASP A 10 -16.91 6.27 1.21
N ASP A 11 -16.49 7.11 2.17
CA ASP A 11 -15.13 7.62 2.32
C ASP A 11 -14.31 6.87 3.38
N ARG A 12 -14.77 5.70 3.83
CA ARG A 12 -14.07 4.98 4.89
C ARG A 12 -12.78 4.36 4.33
N THR A 13 -11.69 4.49 5.08
CA THR A 13 -10.45 3.77 4.81
C THR A 13 -10.67 2.28 4.99
N ARG A 14 -10.30 1.50 3.97
CA ARG A 14 -10.49 0.04 3.95
C ARG A 14 -9.18 -0.70 3.74
N LEU A 15 -9.09 -1.86 4.38
CA LEU A 15 -8.08 -2.86 4.00
C LEU A 15 -8.53 -3.42 2.65
N PHE A 16 -7.67 -3.35 1.64
CA PHE A 16 -8.00 -3.86 0.33
C PHE A 16 -6.81 -4.60 -0.26
N ILE A 17 -7.10 -5.47 -1.21
CA ILE A 17 -6.11 -6.02 -2.13
C ILE A 17 -6.54 -5.76 -3.56
N TYR A 18 -5.55 -5.66 -4.42
CA TYR A 18 -5.70 -5.68 -5.86
C TYR A 18 -4.56 -6.52 -6.43
N TYR A 19 -4.84 -7.29 -7.48
CA TYR A 19 -3.78 -7.93 -8.27
C TYR A 19 -4.08 -7.73 -9.75
N THR A 20 -3.00 -7.73 -10.54
CA THR A 20 -3.00 -7.69 -12.01
C THR A 20 -1.87 -8.58 -12.51
N VAL A 21 -1.96 -9.04 -13.76
CA VAL A 21 -0.95 -9.91 -14.40
C VAL A 21 -0.36 -9.28 -15.66
N ASP A 22 -0.81 -8.07 -16.00
CA ASP A 22 -0.62 -7.42 -17.30
C ASP A 22 -0.69 -5.88 -17.19
N ASN A 23 -0.09 -5.33 -16.12
CA ASN A 23 0.02 -3.89 -15.88
C ASN A 23 -1.34 -3.15 -15.94
N TYR A 24 -2.29 -3.59 -15.12
CA TYR A 24 -3.64 -3.04 -15.00
C TYR A 24 -4.56 -3.24 -16.22
N GLY A 25 -4.17 -4.03 -17.22
CA GLY A 25 -5.07 -4.44 -18.31
C GLY A 25 -6.22 -5.32 -17.80
N THR A 26 -5.89 -6.29 -16.96
CA THR A 26 -6.79 -7.14 -16.21
C THR A 26 -6.39 -7.16 -14.74
N GLY A 27 -7.36 -7.34 -13.87
CA GLY A 27 -7.10 -7.42 -12.44
C GLY A 27 -8.36 -7.50 -11.63
N CYS A 28 -8.19 -7.55 -10.32
CA CYS A 28 -9.30 -7.84 -9.43
C CYS A 28 -9.11 -7.29 -8.04
N TYR A 29 -10.20 -6.69 -7.56
CA TYR A 29 -10.33 -6.16 -6.22
C TYR A 29 -10.84 -7.22 -5.24
N ASN A 30 -10.17 -7.33 -4.09
CA ASN A 30 -10.60 -8.16 -2.97
C ASN A 30 -11.00 -9.58 -3.43
N LEU A 31 -12.21 -10.02 -3.06
CA LEU A 31 -12.79 -11.31 -3.43
C LEU A 31 -13.83 -11.18 -4.56
N LYS A 32 -13.80 -10.10 -5.35
CA LYS A 32 -14.75 -9.92 -6.47
C LYS A 32 -14.52 -10.92 -7.61
N CYS A 33 -13.41 -11.66 -7.58
CA CYS A 33 -13.07 -12.74 -8.48
C CYS A 33 -12.31 -13.84 -7.72
N SER A 34 -11.94 -14.92 -8.41
CA SER A 34 -11.28 -16.11 -7.84
C SER A 34 -9.75 -16.03 -7.71
N GLY A 35 -9.14 -14.85 -7.84
CA GLY A 35 -7.68 -14.72 -7.80
C GLY A 35 -7.06 -14.67 -6.41
N PHE A 36 -7.85 -14.48 -5.36
CA PHE A 36 -7.37 -14.57 -3.98
C PHE A 36 -8.18 -15.58 -3.21
N VAL A 37 -7.50 -16.50 -2.53
CA VAL A 37 -8.10 -17.50 -1.67
C VAL A 37 -7.95 -17.01 -0.23
N GLN A 38 -9.02 -16.43 0.32
CA GLN A 38 -9.05 -16.04 1.72
C GLN A 38 -9.23 -17.26 2.62
N THR A 39 -8.29 -17.46 3.55
CA THR A 39 -8.32 -18.57 4.52
C THR A 39 -8.75 -18.11 5.91
N ASN A 40 -8.60 -16.82 6.21
CA ASN A 40 -8.91 -16.23 7.50
C ASN A 40 -10.33 -15.69 7.55
N ARG A 41 -11.08 -16.01 8.60
CA ARG A 41 -12.46 -15.52 8.79
C ARG A 41 -12.56 -14.30 9.72
N LYS A 42 -11.45 -13.86 10.32
CA LYS A 42 -11.39 -12.72 11.25
C LYS A 42 -11.01 -11.40 10.56
N ILE A 43 -10.35 -11.47 9.41
CA ILE A 43 -9.88 -10.30 8.66
C ILE A 43 -10.73 -10.13 7.42
N VAL A 44 -11.34 -8.95 7.27
CA VAL A 44 -12.28 -8.68 6.17
C VAL A 44 -11.60 -7.80 5.12
N LEU A 45 -11.32 -8.37 3.94
CA LEU A 45 -10.91 -7.60 2.77
C LEU A 45 -12.08 -6.74 2.27
N GLY A 46 -11.81 -5.47 2.01
CA GLY A 46 -12.81 -4.44 1.77
C GLY A 46 -13.48 -3.92 3.04
N GLY A 47 -13.16 -4.45 4.22
CA GLY A 47 -13.67 -3.95 5.51
C GLY A 47 -13.05 -2.61 5.91
N SER A 48 -13.82 -1.78 6.61
CA SER A 48 -13.32 -0.51 7.16
C SER A 48 -12.32 -0.76 8.29
N ILE A 49 -11.22 0.00 8.31
CA ILE A 49 -10.20 -0.06 9.35
C ILE A 49 -10.52 0.97 10.44
N ALA A 50 -10.33 0.58 11.70
CA ALA A 50 -10.39 1.46 12.86
C ALA A 50 -9.42 0.96 13.95
N PRO A 51 -8.91 1.83 14.84
CA PRO A 51 -9.04 3.29 14.80
C PRO A 51 -8.23 3.93 13.66
N LEU A 52 -8.57 5.17 13.30
CA LEU A 52 -7.81 5.97 12.33
C LEU A 52 -6.91 6.99 13.03
N SER A 53 -5.78 7.30 12.39
CA SER A 53 -4.86 8.34 12.84
C SER A 53 -5.53 9.71 12.83
N VAL A 54 -5.15 10.56 13.78
CA VAL A 54 -5.67 11.94 13.91
C VAL A 54 -4.52 12.92 13.73
N TYR A 55 -4.75 13.98 12.94
CA TYR A 55 -3.77 15.04 12.73
C TYR A 55 -3.38 15.70 14.07
N ASN A 56 -2.08 15.84 14.33
CA ASN A 56 -1.52 16.26 15.62
C ASN A 56 -1.92 15.38 16.83
N GLY A 57 -2.44 14.18 16.58
CA GLY A 57 -2.94 13.27 17.61
C GLY A 57 -2.28 11.89 17.57
N PRO A 58 -2.96 10.87 18.10
CA PRO A 58 -2.53 9.48 17.98
C PRO A 58 -2.40 9.06 16.50
N GLN A 59 -1.29 8.40 16.18
CA GLN A 59 -1.08 7.73 14.90
C GLN A 59 -1.07 6.22 15.10
N TYR A 60 -1.73 5.52 14.18
CA TYR A 60 -1.83 4.07 14.16
C TYR A 60 -1.24 3.54 12.86
N ASP A 61 -0.61 2.37 12.96
CA ASP A 61 -0.11 1.60 11.83
C ASP A 61 -0.55 0.14 11.92
N ILE A 62 -0.52 -0.53 10.77
CA ILE A 62 -0.74 -1.96 10.64
C ILE A 62 0.48 -2.58 9.97
N THR A 63 0.88 -3.76 10.43
CA THR A 63 1.93 -4.53 9.76
C THR A 63 1.32 -5.42 8.68
N LEU A 64 1.87 -5.37 7.48
CA LEU A 64 1.49 -6.24 6.37
C LEU A 64 2.74 -6.92 5.83
N LYS A 65 2.64 -8.21 5.49
CA LYS A 65 3.70 -8.95 4.82
C LYS A 65 3.12 -9.71 3.64
N ILE A 66 3.90 -9.78 2.57
CA ILE A 66 3.64 -10.67 1.45
C ILE A 66 4.82 -11.64 1.37
N GLU A 67 4.55 -12.93 1.52
CA GLU A 67 5.60 -13.96 1.56
C GLU A 67 5.30 -15.07 0.57
N ARG A 68 6.34 -15.56 -0.13
CA ARG A 68 6.19 -16.66 -1.07
C ARG A 68 6.42 -17.98 -0.35
N HIS A 69 5.49 -18.91 -0.49
CA HIS A 69 5.65 -20.24 0.09
C HIS A 69 6.52 -21.13 -0.81
N ALA A 70 7.64 -21.64 -0.27
CA ALA A 70 8.67 -22.32 -1.05
C ALA A 70 8.16 -23.56 -1.82
N LYS A 71 7.23 -24.33 -1.24
CA LYS A 71 6.73 -25.58 -1.85
C LYS A 71 5.67 -25.35 -2.91
N THR A 72 4.72 -24.44 -2.65
CA THR A 72 3.57 -24.23 -3.53
C THR A 72 3.76 -23.06 -4.50
N GLY A 73 4.72 -22.18 -4.23
CA GLY A 73 4.92 -20.92 -4.97
C GLY A 73 3.84 -19.86 -4.71
N ASN A 74 2.84 -20.15 -3.87
CA ASN A 74 1.76 -19.21 -3.59
C ASN A 74 2.30 -18.00 -2.82
N TRP A 75 1.73 -16.84 -3.11
CA TRP A 75 2.03 -15.58 -2.42
C TRP A 75 1.00 -15.37 -1.31
N TRP A 76 1.44 -15.37 -0.06
CA TRP A 76 0.59 -15.27 1.12
C TRP A 76 0.59 -13.86 1.67
N LEU A 77 -0.60 -13.35 1.96
CA LEU A 77 -0.79 -12.09 2.67
C LEU A 77 -0.91 -12.37 4.16
N VAL A 78 -0.10 -11.68 4.96
CA VAL A 78 -0.08 -11.77 6.42
C VAL A 78 -0.36 -10.41 7.02
N PHE A 79 -1.21 -10.37 8.04
CA PHE A 79 -1.62 -9.16 8.75
C PHE A 79 -1.18 -9.20 10.21
N GLY A 80 -0.59 -8.10 10.68
CA GLY A 80 -0.09 -7.96 12.04
C GLY A 80 0.94 -9.03 12.40
N ASN A 81 0.81 -9.59 13.60
CA ASN A 81 1.73 -10.59 14.14
C ASN A 81 1.41 -12.01 13.64
N GLY A 82 1.52 -12.23 12.32
CA GLY A 82 1.44 -13.58 11.75
C GLY A 82 0.04 -14.08 11.39
N ASN A 83 -0.98 -13.21 11.38
CA ASN A 83 -2.32 -13.64 10.94
C ASN A 83 -2.34 -13.79 9.43
N ILE A 84 -2.17 -15.00 8.94
CA ILE A 84 -2.36 -15.33 7.53
C ILE A 84 -3.78 -14.94 7.13
N VAL A 85 -3.92 -14.06 6.14
CA VAL A 85 -5.22 -13.63 5.59
C VAL A 85 -5.68 -14.61 4.51
N GLY A 86 -4.77 -15.00 3.64
CA GLY A 86 -5.02 -15.83 2.47
C GLY A 86 -3.86 -15.75 1.49
N TYR A 87 -4.06 -16.24 0.27
CA TYR A 87 -3.01 -16.27 -0.75
C TYR A 87 -3.50 -16.04 -2.18
N TRP A 88 -2.59 -15.56 -3.01
CA TRP A 88 -2.69 -15.61 -4.47
C TRP A 88 -2.04 -16.92 -4.96
N PRO A 89 -2.77 -17.75 -5.73
CA PRO A 89 -2.20 -18.93 -6.35
C PRO A 89 -1.02 -18.59 -7.27
N ALA A 90 0.05 -19.39 -7.21
CA ALA A 90 1.24 -19.20 -8.05
C ALA A 90 0.92 -19.18 -9.55
N SER A 91 -0.11 -19.92 -9.97
CA SER A 91 -0.57 -20.03 -11.36
C SER A 91 -1.09 -18.72 -11.96
N LEU A 92 -1.37 -17.71 -11.13
CA LEU A 92 -1.78 -16.38 -11.62
C LEU A 92 -0.62 -15.63 -12.27
N PHE A 93 0.60 -15.83 -11.76
CA PHE A 93 1.72 -14.97 -12.13
C PHE A 93 2.68 -15.67 -13.08
N ARG A 94 2.98 -15.01 -14.20
CA ARG A 94 4.02 -15.46 -15.13
C ARG A 94 5.41 -14.99 -14.70
N GLU A 95 5.51 -13.73 -14.29
CA GLU A 95 6.76 -13.08 -13.88
C GLU A 95 7.11 -13.35 -12.40
N LEU A 96 6.11 -13.40 -11.51
CA LEU A 96 6.32 -13.64 -10.07
C LEU A 96 6.33 -15.14 -9.69
N LYS A 97 6.96 -15.98 -10.51
CA LYS A 97 7.06 -17.43 -10.22
C LYS A 97 8.13 -17.76 -9.17
N GLY A 98 9.13 -16.90 -9.02
CA GLY A 98 10.23 -17.03 -8.08
C GLY A 98 10.33 -15.80 -7.20
N GLU A 99 11.27 -14.92 -7.52
CA GLU A 99 11.49 -13.64 -6.83
C GLU A 99 10.77 -12.49 -7.54
N ALA A 100 10.61 -11.37 -6.84
CA ALA A 100 10.15 -10.12 -7.42
C ALA A 100 11.37 -9.28 -7.80
N TYR A 101 11.36 -8.70 -9.00
CA TYR A 101 12.42 -7.78 -9.45
C TYR A 101 12.34 -6.43 -8.75
N PHE A 102 11.12 -5.96 -8.45
CA PHE A 102 10.87 -4.67 -7.81
C PHE A 102 9.82 -4.80 -6.71
N ALA A 103 9.97 -3.99 -5.66
CA ALA A 103 8.98 -3.80 -4.62
C ALA A 103 8.76 -2.30 -4.42
N HIS A 104 7.52 -1.85 -4.56
CA HIS A 104 7.15 -0.44 -4.39
C HIS A 104 6.38 -0.22 -3.09
N PHE A 105 6.70 0.88 -2.41
CA PHE A 105 6.02 1.34 -1.21
C PHE A 105 5.55 2.78 -1.46
N GLY A 106 4.27 3.06 -1.21
CA GLY A 106 3.73 4.40 -1.42
C GLY A 106 2.22 4.42 -1.55
N GLY A 107 1.73 5.34 -2.37
CA GLY A 107 0.31 5.50 -2.65
C GLY A 107 0.08 5.89 -4.11
N GLU A 108 -1.12 5.62 -4.59
CA GLU A 108 -1.56 5.95 -5.94
C GLU A 108 -2.87 6.74 -5.84
N VAL A 109 -3.03 7.75 -6.70
CA VAL A 109 -4.26 8.53 -6.81
C VAL A 109 -4.71 8.57 -8.27
N ILE A 110 -5.96 8.17 -8.50
CA ILE A 110 -6.59 8.30 -9.81
C ILE A 110 -6.99 9.77 -10.01
N ASN A 111 -6.46 10.38 -11.07
CA ASN A 111 -6.82 11.73 -11.51
C ASN A 111 -7.38 11.70 -12.93
N LEU A 112 -8.71 11.65 -13.05
CA LEU A 112 -9.41 11.63 -14.34
C LEU A 112 -9.49 13.02 -15.02
N LYS A 113 -9.03 14.09 -14.36
CA LYS A 113 -9.12 15.48 -14.85
C LYS A 113 -10.49 15.88 -15.41
N THR A 114 -11.59 15.33 -14.87
CA THR A 114 -12.95 15.51 -15.42
C THR A 114 -13.40 16.97 -15.46
N ARG A 115 -12.75 17.86 -14.69
CA ARG A 115 -13.03 19.30 -14.62
C ARG A 115 -11.87 20.17 -15.13
N GLY A 116 -10.97 19.62 -15.95
CA GLY A 116 -9.81 20.34 -16.50
C GLY A 116 -8.75 20.75 -15.48
N SER A 117 -8.88 20.35 -14.22
CA SER A 117 -7.96 20.64 -13.11
C SER A 117 -7.50 19.36 -12.42
N HIS A 118 -6.47 19.46 -11.58
CA HIS A 118 -6.04 18.33 -10.77
C HIS A 118 -7.16 17.85 -9.84
N THR A 119 -7.14 16.56 -9.47
CA THR A 119 -8.09 16.03 -8.48
C THR A 119 -7.87 16.63 -7.10
N THR A 120 -8.96 16.83 -6.35
CA THR A 120 -8.97 17.21 -4.93
C THR A 120 -8.84 16.00 -4.00
N THR A 121 -8.56 14.82 -4.54
CA THR A 121 -8.35 13.60 -3.74
C THR A 121 -7.10 13.77 -2.88
N GLN A 122 -7.25 13.61 -1.58
CA GLN A 122 -6.13 13.63 -0.65
C GLN A 122 -5.43 12.27 -0.63
N MET A 123 -4.09 12.28 -0.57
CA MET A 123 -3.28 11.07 -0.33
C MET A 123 -2.86 11.01 1.13
N GLY A 124 -2.97 9.83 1.75
CA GLY A 124 -2.57 9.63 3.14
C GLY A 124 -3.44 10.48 4.08
N SER A 125 -2.83 11.38 4.84
CA SER A 125 -3.54 12.34 5.69
C SER A 125 -4.00 13.60 4.95
N GLY A 126 -3.64 13.77 3.67
CA GLY A 126 -3.84 15.02 2.92
C GLY A 126 -2.77 16.07 3.16
N HIS A 127 -1.77 15.78 3.99
CA HIS A 127 -0.65 16.65 4.31
C HIS A 127 0.63 16.19 3.63
N PHE A 128 1.54 17.12 3.37
CA PHE A 128 2.84 16.83 2.77
C PHE A 128 3.76 16.10 3.74
N ASP A 129 4.73 15.38 3.18
CA ASP A 129 5.73 14.59 3.90
C ASP A 129 6.54 15.42 4.92
N THR A 130 6.75 16.70 4.62
CA THR A 130 7.54 17.64 5.42
C THR A 130 6.96 17.87 6.82
N GLU A 131 5.66 17.64 7.01
CA GLU A 131 5.01 17.78 8.29
C GLU A 131 5.34 16.65 9.28
N GLY A 132 5.78 15.50 8.78
CA GLY A 132 6.33 14.41 9.59
C GLY A 132 5.38 13.75 10.58
N TYR A 133 5.94 13.21 11.67
CA TYR A 133 5.21 12.38 12.65
C TYR A 133 4.02 13.12 13.25
N ARG A 134 2.93 12.39 13.53
CA ARG A 134 1.61 12.91 13.95
C ARG A 134 0.81 13.67 12.89
N LYS A 135 1.38 13.99 11.73
CA LYS A 135 0.74 14.84 10.71
C LYS A 135 0.68 14.19 9.34
N ALA A 136 1.83 13.77 8.81
CA ALA A 136 1.94 13.07 7.54
C ALA A 136 1.64 11.57 7.69
N ALA A 137 1.17 10.95 6.62
CA ALA A 137 1.10 9.50 6.53
C ALA A 137 2.50 8.91 6.35
N TYR A 138 2.71 7.68 6.81
CA TYR A 138 4.00 7.02 6.71
C TYR A 138 3.88 5.52 6.40
N ILE A 139 4.94 4.98 5.83
CA ILE A 139 5.22 3.53 5.79
C ILE A 139 6.58 3.34 6.44
N ARG A 140 6.69 2.43 7.39
CA ARG A 140 7.92 2.13 8.13
C ARG A 140 8.25 0.64 8.07
N ASN A 141 9.47 0.29 8.45
CA ASN A 141 10.01 -1.06 8.35
C ASN A 141 9.85 -1.59 6.91
N MET A 142 10.23 -0.76 5.93
CA MET A 142 10.20 -1.15 4.52
C MET A 142 11.31 -2.17 4.26
N GLN A 143 10.89 -3.42 4.11
CA GLN A 143 11.76 -4.58 4.02
C GLN A 143 11.36 -5.45 2.84
N VAL A 144 12.34 -6.17 2.29
CA VAL A 144 12.14 -7.19 1.28
C VAL A 144 12.63 -8.53 1.79
N ALA A 145 11.93 -9.59 1.43
CA ALA A 145 12.34 -10.95 1.75
C ALA A 145 13.30 -11.46 0.68
N VAL A 146 14.43 -12.02 1.10
CA VAL A 146 15.43 -12.67 0.24
C VAL A 146 15.54 -14.16 0.56
N ASN A 147 15.88 -14.94 -0.47
CA ASN A 147 16.06 -16.39 -0.41
C ASN A 147 14.79 -17.16 0.00
N SER A 148 14.81 -18.48 -0.17
CA SER A 148 13.94 -19.39 0.58
C SER A 148 14.69 -19.70 1.88
N PRO A 149 14.29 -19.19 3.08
CA PRO A 149 12.93 -19.18 3.63
C PRO A 149 12.31 -17.78 3.93
N ASN A 150 12.46 -16.78 3.05
CA ASN A 150 12.00 -15.39 3.27
C ASN A 150 12.72 -14.67 4.42
N VAL A 151 14.04 -14.54 4.33
CA VAL A 151 14.81 -13.71 5.28
C VAL A 151 14.56 -12.24 4.98
N TRP A 152 14.04 -11.49 5.95
CA TRP A 152 13.72 -10.07 5.77
C TRP A 152 14.97 -9.21 5.94
N ILE A 153 15.25 -8.37 4.96
CA ILE A 153 16.30 -7.37 4.99
C ILE A 153 15.70 -5.98 4.78
N ASP A 154 16.32 -4.97 5.38
CA ASP A 154 16.01 -3.58 5.08
C ASP A 154 16.33 -3.29 3.60
N LEU A 155 15.52 -2.45 2.95
CA LEU A 155 15.80 -1.99 1.59
C LEU A 155 17.20 -1.35 1.53
N PRO A 156 18.16 -1.92 0.79
CA PRO A 156 19.54 -1.45 0.83
C PRO A 156 19.68 -0.08 0.16
N GLU A 157 19.00 0.15 -0.97
CA GLU A 157 19.09 1.38 -1.77
C GLU A 157 17.71 1.76 -2.34
N PRO A 158 16.79 2.31 -1.51
CA PRO A 158 15.48 2.72 -1.99
C PRO A 158 15.57 3.97 -2.87
N GLU A 159 15.00 3.89 -4.07
CA GLU A 159 14.74 5.04 -4.94
C GLU A 159 13.37 5.66 -4.61
N TYR A 160 13.28 6.99 -4.71
CA TYR A 160 12.04 7.73 -4.43
C TYR A 160 11.60 8.49 -5.67
N THR A 161 10.39 8.21 -6.13
CA THR A 161 9.79 8.85 -7.31
C THR A 161 8.42 9.42 -6.98
N MET A 162 8.08 10.53 -7.62
CA MET A 162 6.76 11.14 -7.56
C MET A 162 6.47 11.86 -8.88
N GLU A 163 5.25 11.73 -9.39
CA GLU A 163 4.89 12.33 -10.68
C GLU A 163 4.72 13.85 -10.59
N LYS A 164 4.17 14.35 -9.47
CA LYS A 164 3.89 15.76 -9.24
C LYS A 164 4.08 16.14 -7.78
N GLU A 165 5.29 16.55 -7.44
CA GLU A 165 5.70 16.89 -6.07
C GLU A 165 4.81 17.94 -5.39
N ASN A 166 4.37 18.97 -6.12
CA ASN A 166 3.48 20.00 -5.58
C ASN A 166 2.06 19.49 -5.27
N CYS A 167 1.66 18.33 -5.79
CA CYS A 167 0.34 17.73 -5.53
C CYS A 167 0.43 16.69 -4.42
N TYR A 168 1.44 15.82 -4.52
CA TYR A 168 1.77 14.78 -3.56
C TYR A 168 3.28 14.64 -3.49
N ALA A 169 3.80 14.59 -2.28
CA ALA A 169 5.23 14.46 -2.02
C ALA A 169 5.53 13.21 -1.22
N ILE A 170 6.75 12.70 -1.38
CA ILE A 170 7.29 11.54 -0.69
C ILE A 170 8.73 11.82 -0.28
N LYS A 171 9.08 11.47 0.96
CA LYS A 171 10.43 11.61 1.47
C LYS A 171 10.87 10.40 2.26
N GLY A 172 11.94 9.78 1.78
CA GLY A 172 12.67 8.73 2.45
C GLY A 172 13.51 9.19 3.63
N ARG A 173 13.53 8.39 4.68
CA ARG A 173 14.35 8.56 5.87
C ARG A 173 14.72 7.18 6.46
N TYR A 174 15.70 7.20 7.36
CA TYR A 174 16.12 6.01 8.11
C TYR A 174 16.21 6.32 9.60
N SER A 175 15.82 5.36 10.44
CA SER A 175 16.15 5.36 11.87
C SER A 175 16.25 3.94 12.40
N LYS A 176 17.05 3.71 13.44
CA LYS A 176 17.20 2.38 14.06
C LYS A 176 15.86 1.77 14.51
N SER A 177 14.89 2.59 14.93
CA SER A 177 13.59 2.14 15.41
C SER A 177 12.58 1.85 14.31
N TRP A 178 12.72 2.45 13.13
CA TRP A 178 11.72 2.37 12.03
C TRP A 178 12.29 1.73 10.75
N GLY A 179 13.57 1.34 10.76
CA GLY A 179 14.29 0.95 9.56
C GLY A 179 14.26 2.06 8.51
N ASN A 180 14.20 1.67 7.24
CA ASN A 180 13.82 2.57 6.15
C ASN A 180 12.32 2.88 6.23
N TYR A 181 11.99 4.16 6.13
CA TYR A 181 10.61 4.63 6.16
C TYR A 181 10.41 5.83 5.23
N ILE A 182 9.16 6.07 4.85
CA ILE A 182 8.74 7.25 4.10
C ILE A 182 7.72 8.02 4.90
N TYR A 183 7.77 9.35 4.80
CA TYR A 183 6.57 10.18 4.90
C TYR A 183 6.04 10.46 3.50
N PHE A 184 4.74 10.45 3.33
CA PHE A 184 4.11 10.69 2.04
C PHE A 184 2.70 11.26 2.20
N GLY A 185 2.24 11.97 1.18
CA GLY A 185 0.88 12.48 1.14
C GLY A 185 0.80 13.79 0.36
N GLY A 186 -0.36 14.42 0.45
CA GLY A 186 -0.61 15.72 -0.13
C GLY A 186 -2.09 15.95 -0.38
N PRO A 187 -2.50 17.22 -0.56
CA PRO A 187 -3.91 17.59 -0.70
C PRO A 187 -4.46 17.30 -2.11
N GLY A 188 -3.61 16.94 -3.06
CA GLY A 188 -3.96 16.97 -4.48
C GLY A 188 -4.00 18.41 -4.96
N LYS A 189 -5.14 18.85 -5.50
CA LYS A 189 -5.32 20.20 -6.03
C LYS A 189 -5.08 21.27 -4.96
N ASN A 190 -4.17 22.21 -5.23
CA ASN A 190 -3.84 23.35 -4.37
C ASN A 190 -3.25 24.51 -5.22
N ALA A 191 -2.79 25.59 -4.59
CA ALA A 191 -2.27 26.77 -5.30
C ALA A 191 -1.07 26.45 -6.21
N ASP A 192 -0.20 25.53 -5.79
CA ASP A 192 1.01 25.10 -6.50
C ASP A 192 0.75 23.85 -7.38
N CYS A 193 -0.47 23.31 -7.35
CA CYS A 193 -0.95 22.20 -8.15
C CYS A 193 -2.41 22.44 -8.60
N PRO A 194 -2.66 23.22 -9.66
CA PRO A 194 -4.01 23.58 -10.10
C PRO A 194 -4.78 22.45 -10.81
#